data_AF-A0A8T6RIJ4-F1
#
_entry.id   AF-A0A8T6RIJ4-F1
#
_cell.length_a   1.000
_cell.length_b   1.000
_cell.length_c   1.000
_cell.angle_alpha   90.00
_cell.angle_beta   90.00
_cell.angle_gamma   90.00
#
_symmetry.space_group_name_H-M   'P 1'
#
loop_
_entity.id
_entity.type
_entity.pdbx_description
1 polymer ?
#
loop_
_entity_poly.entity_id
_entity_poly.type
_entity_poly.pdbx_seq_one_letter_code
_entity_poly.pdbx_strand_id
1 'polypeptide(L)'
;MKINEFQQLMKDIYFERDQKRGVEKTFIWLVEEVGELAKTFNKRYEKDEIDSEFADVLAWLCSVANLLNVNLEEMVTKKYSNCPRCKKKPCKCEIM
;
A
#
# COMPACT_ATOMS: atom_id res chain seq x y z
N MET A 1 -12.95 -7.96 2.75
CA MET A 1 -11.87 -7.74 3.71
C MET A 1 -11.70 -6.24 3.91
N LYS A 2 -11.55 -5.79 5.15
CA LYS A 2 -11.20 -4.42 5.54
C LYS A 2 -9.68 -4.20 5.50
N ILE A 3 -9.23 -2.96 5.64
CA ILE A 3 -7.78 -2.64 5.58
C ILE A 3 -7.08 -3.26 6.79
N ASN A 4 -7.69 -3.18 7.96
CA ASN A 4 -7.14 -3.78 9.17
C ASN A 4 -7.04 -5.32 9.09
N GLU A 5 -8.05 -5.97 8.52
CA GLU A 5 -8.07 -7.42 8.30
C GLU A 5 -6.95 -7.85 7.36
N PHE A 6 -6.74 -7.12 6.26
CA PHE A 6 -5.65 -7.40 5.32
C PHE A 6 -4.27 -7.13 5.94
N GLN A 7 -4.12 -6.02 6.66
CA GLN A 7 -2.89 -5.70 7.36
C GLN A 7 -2.53 -6.78 8.40
N GLN A 8 -3.52 -7.29 9.14
CA GLN A 8 -3.35 -8.38 10.10
C GLN A 8 -2.95 -9.68 9.39
N LEU A 9 -3.58 -10.02 8.25
CA LEU A 9 -3.18 -11.17 7.44
C LEU A 9 -1.71 -11.11 7.03
N MET A 10 -1.23 -9.94 6.57
CA MET A 10 0.20 -9.77 6.23
C MET A 10 1.09 -9.92 7.45
N LYS A 11 0.63 -9.46 8.63
CA LYS A 11 1.34 -9.65 9.89
C LYS A 11 1.46 -11.13 10.23
N ASP A 12 0.37 -11.88 10.14
CA ASP A 12 0.32 -13.30 10.48
C ASP A 12 1.22 -14.14 9.56
N ILE A 13 1.35 -13.76 8.28
CA ILE A 13 2.16 -14.48 7.30
C ILE A 13 3.64 -14.09 7.36
N TYR A 14 3.97 -12.78 7.44
CA TYR A 14 5.32 -12.28 7.14
C TYR A 14 6.06 -11.63 8.30
N PHE A 15 5.38 -11.28 9.41
CA PHE A 15 5.96 -10.38 10.42
C PHE A 15 7.27 -10.87 11.03
N GLU A 16 7.40 -12.16 11.36
CA GLU A 16 8.66 -12.69 11.91
C GLU A 16 9.83 -12.59 10.92
N ARG A 17 9.56 -12.83 9.63
CA ARG A 17 10.56 -12.70 8.56
C ARG A 17 10.94 -11.25 8.35
N ASP A 18 9.95 -10.37 8.35
CA ASP A 18 10.13 -8.94 8.13
C ASP A 18 10.89 -8.30 9.30
N GLN A 19 10.65 -8.74 10.54
CA GLN A 19 11.41 -8.31 11.71
C GLN A 19 12.89 -8.67 11.59
N LYS A 20 13.20 -9.90 11.15
CA LYS A 20 14.59 -10.34 10.92
C LYS A 20 15.25 -9.55 9.77
N ARG A 21 14.48 -9.18 8.74
CA ARG A 21 14.96 -8.37 7.61
C ARG A 21 15.22 -6.91 8.01
N GLY A 22 14.38 -6.35 8.88
CA GLY A 22 14.43 -4.95 9.30
C GLY A 22 13.63 -4.01 8.40
N VAL A 23 13.27 -2.84 8.93
CA VAL A 23 12.39 -1.85 8.27
C VAL A 23 12.99 -1.35 6.96
N GLU A 24 14.24 -0.92 6.96
CA GLU A 24 14.90 -0.31 5.79
C GLU A 24 14.89 -1.25 4.58
N LYS A 25 15.31 -2.50 4.80
CA LYS A 25 15.32 -3.52 3.74
C LYS A 25 13.91 -3.93 3.32
N THR A 26 12.94 -3.94 4.23
CA THR A 26 11.54 -4.22 3.89
C THR A 26 10.92 -3.08 3.07
N PHE A 27 11.32 -1.84 3.33
CA PHE A 27 10.93 -0.69 2.52
C PHE A 27 11.54 -0.74 1.11
N ILE A 28 12.76 -1.27 0.95
CA ILE A 28 13.35 -1.50 -0.38
C ILE A 28 12.48 -2.45 -1.21
N TRP A 29 11.96 -3.53 -0.62
CA TRP A 29 11.01 -4.43 -1.31
C TRP A 29 9.73 -3.71 -1.73
N LEU A 30 9.16 -2.85 -0.88
CA LEU A 30 8.03 -2.01 -1.28
C LEU A 30 8.35 -1.13 -2.50
N VAL A 31 9.55 -0.53 -2.54
CA VAL A 31 9.98 0.28 -3.68
C VAL A 31 10.17 -0.57 -4.95
N GLU A 32 10.65 -1.80 -4.81
CA GLU A 32 10.77 -2.77 -5.90
C GLU A 32 9.42 -3.08 -6.52
N GLU A 33 8.39 -3.41 -5.73
CA GLU A 33 7.05 -3.68 -6.25
C GLU A 33 6.39 -2.45 -6.90
N VAL A 34 6.67 -1.25 -6.38
CA VAL A 34 6.24 -0.01 -7.06
C VAL A 34 6.91 0.10 -8.44
N GLY A 35 8.15 -0.35 -8.57
CA GLY A 35 8.88 -0.44 -9.83
C GLY A 35 8.30 -1.48 -10.78
N GLU A 36 7.93 -2.66 -10.29
CA GLU A 36 7.26 -3.70 -11.09
C GLU A 36 5.88 -3.23 -11.56
N LEU A 37 5.08 -2.63 -10.66
CA LEU A 37 3.83 -1.96 -11.03
C LEU A 37 4.06 -0.91 -12.13
N ALA A 38 5.13 -0.10 -12.04
CA ALA A 38 5.47 0.90 -13.06
C ALA A 38 5.77 0.27 -14.44
N LYS A 39 6.34 -0.94 -14.49
CA LYS A 39 6.63 -1.63 -15.76
C LYS A 39 5.36 -2.07 -16.49
N THR A 40 4.29 -2.39 -15.77
CA THR A 40 3.02 -2.84 -16.40
C THR A 40 2.39 -1.78 -17.31
N PHE A 41 2.60 -0.49 -17.02
CA PHE A 41 2.15 0.62 -17.85
C PHE A 41 2.81 0.64 -19.24
N ASN A 42 4.06 0.19 -19.35
CA ASN A 42 4.78 0.11 -20.63
C ASN A 42 4.33 -1.10 -21.48
N LYS A 43 3.72 -2.11 -20.85
CA LYS A 43 3.25 -3.34 -21.49
C LYS A 43 1.78 -3.27 -21.97
N ARG A 44 1.28 -2.07 -22.30
CA ARG A 44 -0.11 -1.87 -22.77
C ARG A 44 -1.20 -2.26 -21.76
N TYR A 45 -0.91 -2.14 -20.47
CA TYR A 45 -1.91 -2.35 -19.42
C TYR A 45 -2.50 -3.77 -19.41
N GLU A 46 -1.64 -4.78 -19.47
CA GLU A 46 -2.08 -6.16 -19.23
C GLU A 46 -2.73 -6.26 -17.84
N LYS A 47 -4.03 -6.56 -17.84
CA LYS A 47 -4.88 -6.38 -16.65
C LYS A 47 -4.46 -7.29 -15.49
N ASP A 48 -4.11 -8.53 -15.80
CA ASP A 48 -3.73 -9.52 -14.79
C ASP A 48 -2.39 -9.15 -14.12
N GLU A 49 -1.41 -8.68 -14.91
CA GLU A 49 -0.15 -8.17 -14.35
C GLU A 49 -0.41 -6.95 -13.46
N ILE A 50 -1.18 -5.97 -13.94
CA ILE A 50 -1.55 -4.78 -13.14
C ILE A 50 -2.17 -5.19 -11.80
N ASP A 51 -3.16 -6.08 -11.84
CA ASP A 51 -3.90 -6.48 -10.65
C ASP A 51 -2.99 -7.21 -9.64
N SER A 52 -2.04 -8.02 -10.11
CA SER A 52 -1.01 -8.65 -9.28
C SER A 52 -0.12 -7.61 -8.61
N GLU A 53 0.47 -6.71 -9.39
CA GLU A 53 1.43 -5.73 -8.86
C GLU A 53 0.77 -4.73 -7.88
N PHE A 54 -0.51 -4.39 -8.08
CA PHE A 54 -1.27 -3.61 -7.09
C PHE A 54 -1.45 -4.36 -5.77
N ALA A 55 -1.64 -5.68 -5.81
CA ALA A 55 -1.75 -6.51 -4.63
C ALA A 55 -0.41 -6.58 -3.89
N ASP A 56 0.70 -6.74 -4.62
CA ASP A 56 2.05 -6.81 -4.04
C ASP A 56 2.45 -5.48 -3.38
N VAL A 57 2.20 -4.34 -4.04
CA VAL A 57 2.40 -3.01 -3.44
C VAL A 57 1.62 -2.86 -2.13
N LEU A 58 0.35 -3.30 -2.10
CA LEU A 58 -0.46 -3.22 -0.88
C LEU A 58 0.06 -4.16 0.23
N ALA A 59 0.50 -5.37 -0.13
CA ALA A 59 1.06 -6.35 0.79
C ALA A 59 2.32 -5.81 1.49
N TRP A 60 3.28 -5.29 0.72
CA TRP A 60 4.51 -4.74 1.27
C TRP A 60 4.31 -3.44 2.04
N LEU A 61 3.33 -2.60 1.65
CA LEU A 61 2.93 -1.45 2.45
C LEU A 61 2.45 -1.87 3.84
N CYS A 62 1.64 -2.94 3.91
CA CYS A 62 1.19 -3.52 5.18
C CYS A 62 2.35 -4.09 6.00
N SER A 63 3.30 -4.79 5.37
CA SER A 63 4.52 -5.28 6.04
C SER A 63 5.33 -4.15 6.67
N VAL A 64 5.59 -3.06 5.93
CA VAL A 64 6.28 -1.88 6.48
C VAL A 64 5.49 -1.25 7.63
N ALA A 65 4.17 -1.09 7.47
CA ALA A 65 3.31 -0.55 8.51
C ALA A 65 3.32 -1.40 9.78
N ASN A 66 3.32 -2.73 9.64
CA ASN A 66 3.40 -3.66 10.77
C ASN A 66 4.70 -3.52 11.55
N LEU A 67 5.85 -3.41 10.87
CA LEU A 67 7.14 -3.20 11.53
C LEU A 67 7.23 -1.86 12.27
N LEU A 68 6.57 -0.83 11.74
CA LEU A 68 6.51 0.51 12.34
C LEU A 68 5.37 0.67 13.35
N ASN A 69 4.59 -0.38 13.60
CA ASN A 69 3.41 -0.36 14.46
C ASN A 69 2.39 0.74 14.07
N VAL A 70 2.19 0.93 12.77
CA VAL A 70 1.23 1.89 12.20
C VAL A 70 -0.08 1.18 11.88
N ASN A 71 -1.20 1.70 12.39
CA ASN A 71 -2.54 1.24 11.99
C ASN A 71 -2.99 1.96 10.71
N LEU A 72 -2.99 1.25 9.58
CA LEU A 72 -3.31 1.86 8.29
C LEU A 72 -4.77 2.31 8.22
N GLU A 73 -5.71 1.49 8.69
CA GLU A 73 -7.15 1.79 8.64
C GLU A 73 -7.49 3.05 9.44
N GLU A 74 -6.92 3.19 10.63
CA GLU A 74 -7.07 4.39 11.46
C GLU A 74 -6.50 5.63 10.75
N MET A 75 -5.28 5.53 10.23
CA MET A 75 -4.59 6.65 9.57
C MET A 75 -5.30 7.13 8.31
N VAL A 76 -5.80 6.21 7.47
CA VAL A 76 -6.54 6.59 6.26
C VAL A 76 -7.92 7.14 6.61
N THR A 77 -8.62 6.55 7.60
CA THR A 77 -9.94 7.04 8.04
C THR A 77 -9.84 8.47 8.58
N LYS A 78 -8.81 8.74 9.39
CA LYS A 78 -8.53 10.08 9.93
C LYS A 78 -8.23 11.09 8.82
N LYS A 79 -7.53 10.68 7.76
CA LYS A 79 -7.07 11.58 6.69
C LYS A 79 -8.09 11.79 5.57
N TYR A 80 -8.89 10.78 5.23
CA TYR A 80 -9.66 10.71 3.99
C TYR A 80 -11.18 10.51 4.17
N SER A 81 -11.81 11.28 5.06
CA SER A 81 -13.28 11.36 5.10
C SER A 81 -13.87 12.18 3.93
N ASN A 82 -13.11 13.18 3.45
CA ASN A 82 -13.35 13.97 2.25
C ASN A 82 -12.00 14.24 1.55
N CYS A 83 -11.99 14.91 0.39
CA CYS A 83 -10.73 15.39 -0.18
C CYS A 83 -9.94 16.19 0.88
N PRO A 84 -8.69 15.84 1.20
CA PRO A 84 -7.97 16.48 2.29
C PRO A 84 -7.73 17.97 2.05
N ARG A 85 -7.70 18.40 0.76
CA ARG A 85 -7.52 19.79 0.34
C ARG A 85 -8.84 20.56 0.31
N CYS A 86 -9.79 20.19 -0.57
CA CYS A 86 -11.03 20.96 -0.76
C CYS A 86 -12.20 20.55 0.15
N LYS A 87 -12.07 19.48 0.94
CA LYS A 87 -13.09 18.94 1.85
C LYS A 87 -14.41 18.53 1.16
N LYS A 88 -14.44 18.43 -0.17
CA LYS A 88 -15.60 17.97 -0.94
C LYS A 88 -15.45 16.50 -1.35
N LYS A 89 -16.60 15.86 -1.57
CA LYS A 89 -16.77 14.53 -2.16
C LYS A 89 -17.95 14.63 -3.16
N PRO A 90 -17.73 14.63 -4.49
CA PRO A 90 -16.46 14.47 -5.20
C PRO A 90 -15.49 15.66 -5.03
N CYS A 91 -14.20 15.42 -5.30
CA CYS A 91 -13.15 16.43 -5.25
C CYS A 91 -13.40 17.56 -6.29
N LYS A 92 -13.04 18.81 -5.96
CA LYS A 92 -13.10 19.98 -6.86
C LYS A 92 -11.76 20.72 -6.99
N CYS A 93 -10.64 20.07 -6.65
CA CYS A 93 -9.32 20.65 -6.88
C CYS A 93 -9.06 20.77 -8.38
N GLU A 94 -8.31 21.79 -8.78
CA GLU A 94 -7.79 21.89 -10.14
C GLU A 94 -6.92 20.67 -10.46
N ILE A 95 -7.07 20.15 -11.68
CA ILE A 95 -6.21 19.08 -12.21
C ILE A 95 -4.90 19.77 -12.58
N MET A 96 -3.83 19.48 -11.83
CA MET A 96 -2.47 19.85 -12.23
C MET A 96 -1.96 18.88 -13.29
#